data_AF-A0A928Z1K8-F1
#
_entry.id   AF-A0A928Z1K8-F1
#
_cell.length_a   1.000
_cell.length_b   1.000
_cell.length_c   1.000
_cell.angle_alpha   90.00
_cell.angle_beta   90.00
_cell.angle_gamma   90.00
#
_symmetry.space_group_name_H-M   'P 1'
#
loop_
_entity.id
_entity.type
_entity.pdbx_description
1 polymer ?
#
loop_
_entity_poly.entity_id
_entity_poly.type
_entity_poly.pdbx_seq_one_letter_code
_entity_poly.pdbx_strand_id
1 'polypeptide(L)'
;ELENRLEVLLAHILKRVYVNSDYDNRGWILTIGEQRRRIRRLLKSSPSLKNHFSECFTEIFQDASEAVRPEYPEIEFPDGWQFSRDIDAILNAAFWED
;
A
#
# COMPACT_ATOMS: atom_id res chain seq x y z
N GLU A 1 14.52 1.81 2.59
CA GLU A 1 14.13 1.86 1.17
C GLU A 1 12.91 0.98 0.86
N LEU A 2 12.97 -0.35 1.04
CA LEU A 2 11.81 -1.21 0.79
C LEU A 2 10.60 -0.81 1.65
N GLU A 3 10.84 -0.61 2.95
CA GLU A 3 9.81 -0.33 3.93
C GLU A 3 9.09 0.98 3.63
N ASN A 4 9.83 2.08 3.45
CA ASN A 4 9.28 3.37 3.05
C ASN A 4 8.45 3.30 1.74
N ARG A 5 8.88 2.49 0.76
CA ARG A 5 8.09 2.29 -0.46
C ARG A 5 6.82 1.50 -0.22
N LEU A 6 6.86 0.51 0.66
CA LEU A 6 5.70 -0.26 1.06
C LEU A 6 4.71 0.60 1.85
N GLU A 7 5.19 1.42 2.77
CA GLU A 7 4.40 2.39 3.54
C GLU A 7 3.61 3.31 2.60
N VAL A 8 4.30 3.98 1.67
CA VAL A 8 3.67 4.87 0.67
C VAL A 8 2.68 4.10 -0.20
N LEU A 9 3.01 2.87 -0.60
CA LEU A 9 2.11 2.02 -1.38
C LEU A 9 0.82 1.72 -0.59
N LEU A 10 0.94 1.26 0.64
CA LEU A 10 -0.20 0.88 1.48
C LEU A 10 -1.06 2.10 1.81
N ALA A 11 -0.45 3.25 2.13
CA ALA A 11 -1.16 4.49 2.38
C ALA A 11 -2.03 4.89 1.17
N HIS A 12 -1.49 4.83 -0.05
CA HIS A 12 -2.26 5.18 -1.24
C HIS A 12 -3.31 4.14 -1.62
N ILE A 13 -3.08 2.84 -1.31
CA ILE A 13 -4.13 1.83 -1.46
C ILE A 13 -5.27 2.13 -0.48
N LEU A 14 -4.98 2.43 0.79
CA LEU A 14 -6.00 2.80 1.77
C LEU A 14 -6.81 4.01 1.30
N LYS A 15 -6.15 5.07 0.86
CA LYS A 15 -6.83 6.25 0.28
C LYS A 15 -7.74 5.84 -0.87
N ARG A 16 -7.21 5.08 -1.84
CA ARG A 16 -7.97 4.72 -3.04
C ARG A 16 -9.16 3.79 -2.76
N VAL A 17 -9.06 2.91 -1.76
CA VAL A 17 -10.12 1.97 -1.40
C VAL A 17 -11.23 2.63 -0.59
N TYR A 18 -10.87 3.46 0.39
CA TYR A 18 -11.83 3.95 1.39
C TYR A 18 -12.26 5.41 1.19
N VAL A 19 -11.47 6.21 0.48
CA VAL A 19 -11.77 7.63 0.24
C VAL A 19 -12.41 7.81 -1.13
N ASN A 20 -13.61 8.39 -1.15
CA ASN A 20 -14.30 8.73 -2.38
C ASN A 20 -13.86 10.11 -2.90
N SER A 21 -12.84 10.15 -3.76
CA SER A 21 -12.39 11.38 -4.42
C SER A 21 -12.08 11.16 -5.90
N ASP A 22 -13.01 11.54 -6.79
CA ASP A 22 -12.80 11.44 -8.25
C ASP A 22 -11.60 12.25 -8.73
N TYR A 23 -11.32 13.39 -8.08
CA TYR A 23 -10.20 14.25 -8.42
C TYR A 23 -8.86 13.58 -8.10
N ASP A 24 -8.73 12.95 -6.93
CA ASP A 24 -7.45 12.40 -6.47
C ASP A 24 -7.19 10.95 -6.94
N ASN A 25 -8.25 10.20 -7.26
CA ASN A 25 -8.18 8.78 -7.64
C ASN A 25 -7.09 8.49 -8.68
N ARG A 26 -7.00 9.33 -9.72
CA ARG A 26 -5.98 9.19 -10.77
C ARG A 26 -4.56 9.36 -10.22
N GLY A 27 -4.35 10.36 -9.38
CA GLY A 27 -3.06 10.62 -8.75
C GLY A 27 -2.62 9.47 -7.85
N TRP A 28 -3.53 8.94 -7.04
CA TRP A 28 -3.25 7.80 -6.17
C TRP A 28 -2.91 6.53 -6.95
N ILE A 29 -3.67 6.21 -8.01
CA ILE A 29 -3.37 5.06 -8.87
C ILE A 29 -1.98 5.18 -9.52
N LEU A 30 -1.58 6.38 -9.95
CA LEU A 30 -0.23 6.62 -10.49
C LEU A 30 0.86 6.37 -9.44
N THR A 31 0.66 6.86 -8.20
CA THR A 31 1.60 6.62 -7.10
C THR A 31 1.69 5.14 -6.76
N ILE A 32 0.56 4.43 -6.68
CA ILE A 32 0.49 2.98 -6.47
C ILE A 32 1.32 2.25 -7.55
N GLY A 33 1.13 2.62 -8.83
CA GLY A 33 1.88 2.05 -9.94
C GLY A 33 3.41 2.26 -9.82
N GLU A 34 3.84 3.48 -9.47
CA GLU A 34 5.26 3.80 -9.29
C GLU A 34 5.87 3.02 -8.12
N GLN A 35 5.22 2.98 -6.95
CA GLN A 35 5.75 2.25 -5.79
C GLN A 35 5.83 0.75 -6.07
N ARG A 36 4.79 0.16 -6.69
CA ARG A 36 4.81 -1.24 -7.11
C ARG A 36 5.96 -1.52 -8.08
N ARG A 37 6.23 -0.64 -9.04
CA ARG A 37 7.37 -0.81 -9.97
C ARG A 37 8.70 -0.79 -9.24
N ARG A 38 8.85 0.11 -8.27
CA ARG A 38 10.09 0.27 -7.49
C ARG A 38 10.32 -0.92 -6.56
N ILE A 39 9.30 -1.38 -5.85
CA ILE A 39 9.37 -2.58 -5.00
C ILE A 39 9.75 -3.81 -5.85
N ARG A 40 9.09 -4.03 -7.01
CA ARG A 40 9.46 -5.13 -7.91
C ARG A 40 10.93 -5.10 -8.33
N ARG A 41 11.48 -3.91 -8.61
CA ARG A 41 12.91 -3.75 -8.95
C ARG A 41 13.81 -4.15 -7.78
N LEU A 42 13.48 -3.74 -6.55
CA LEU A 42 14.22 -4.11 -5.34
C LEU A 42 14.18 -5.61 -5.08
N LEU A 43 13.00 -6.23 -5.20
CA LEU A 43 12.85 -7.68 -5.01
C LEU A 43 13.56 -8.48 -6.11
N LYS A 44 13.63 -7.95 -7.33
CA LYS A 44 14.39 -8.55 -8.43
C LYS A 44 15.90 -8.49 -8.16
N SER A 45 16.41 -7.38 -7.66
CA SER A 45 17.84 -7.25 -7.33
C SER A 45 18.23 -8.05 -6.08
N SER A 46 17.30 -8.20 -5.14
CA SER A 46 17.55 -8.87 -3.86
C SER A 46 16.35 -9.74 -3.48
N PRO A 47 16.27 -11.00 -3.96
CA PRO A 47 15.14 -11.89 -3.68
C PRO A 47 14.92 -12.19 -2.19
N SER A 48 15.96 -12.12 -1.36
CA SER A 48 15.87 -12.26 0.10
C SER A 48 14.97 -11.21 0.75
N LEU A 49 14.78 -10.04 0.11
CA LEU A 49 13.88 -9.00 0.58
C LEU A 49 12.40 -9.43 0.56
N LYS A 50 12.04 -10.53 -0.10
CA LYS A 50 10.67 -11.07 -0.03
C LYS A 50 10.30 -11.55 1.37
N ASN A 51 11.26 -12.13 2.09
CA ASN A 51 11.05 -12.55 3.48
C ASN A 51 10.88 -11.32 4.35
N HIS A 52 11.80 -10.35 4.21
CA HIS A 52 11.74 -9.07 4.92
C HIS A 52 10.41 -8.36 4.69
N PHE A 53 9.96 -8.26 3.44
CA PHE A 53 8.66 -7.69 3.08
C PHE A 53 7.51 -8.31 3.88
N SER A 54 7.52 -9.63 4.04
CA SER A 54 6.45 -10.37 4.73
C SER A 54 6.54 -10.16 6.24
N GLU A 55 7.75 -10.12 6.78
CA GLU A 55 8.04 -9.90 8.21
C GLU A 55 7.60 -8.50 8.66
N CYS A 56 7.95 -7.46 7.90
CA CYS A 56 7.67 -6.07 8.28
C CYS A 56 6.28 -5.55 7.86
N PHE A 57 5.51 -6.31 7.07
CA PHE A 57 4.25 -5.83 6.51
C PHE A 57 3.27 -5.29 7.55
N THR A 58 3.10 -5.98 8.69
CA THR A 58 2.10 -5.60 9.70
C THR A 58 2.42 -4.22 10.27
N GLU A 59 3.68 -4.03 10.67
CA GLU A 59 4.19 -2.77 11.23
C GLU A 59 4.03 -1.63 10.22
N ILE A 60 4.47 -1.85 8.97
CA ILE A 60 4.39 -0.82 7.93
C ILE A 60 2.93 -0.50 7.54
N PHE A 61 2.03 -1.48 7.61
CA PHE A 61 0.61 -1.21 7.43
C PHE A 61 0.06 -0.31 8.54
N GLN A 62 0.49 -0.52 9.79
CA GLN A 62 0.10 0.34 10.91
C GLN A 62 0.63 1.76 10.71
N ASP A 63 1.91 1.92 10.37
CA ASP A 63 2.51 3.22 10.06
C ASP A 63 1.74 3.95 8.94
N ALA A 64 1.44 3.24 7.86
CA ALA A 64 0.66 3.79 6.74
C ALA A 64 -0.76 4.19 7.16
N SER A 65 -1.42 3.40 8.01
CA SER A 65 -2.76 3.69 8.54
C SER A 65 -2.73 4.93 9.45
N GLU A 66 -1.76 5.02 10.34
CA GLU A 66 -1.53 6.17 11.23
C GLU A 66 -1.24 7.45 10.46
N ALA A 67 -0.52 7.36 9.34
CA ALA A 67 -0.25 8.50 8.48
C ALA A 67 -1.52 8.99 7.74
N VAL A 68 -2.40 8.08 7.31
CA VAL A 68 -3.58 8.41 6.50
C VAL A 68 -4.75 8.91 7.34
N ARG A 69 -5.00 8.34 8.52
CA ARG A 69 -6.17 8.67 9.37
C ARG A 69 -6.35 10.17 9.64
N PRO A 70 -5.30 10.96 9.97
CA PRO A 70 -5.46 12.39 10.21
C PRO A 70 -5.85 13.21 8.98
N GLU A 71 -5.60 12.69 7.76
CA GLU A 71 -5.99 13.36 6.52
C GLU A 71 -7.49 13.24 6.23
N TYR A 72 -8.16 12.22 6.79
CA TYR A 72 -9.57 11.89 6.53
C TYR A 72 -10.28 11.49 7.83
N PRO A 73 -10.49 12.43 8.78
CA PRO A 73 -11.05 12.14 10.10
C PRO A 73 -12.48 11.58 10.06
N GLU A 74 -13.22 11.77 8.97
CA GLU A 74 -14.56 11.25 8.74
C GLU A 74 -14.61 9.82 8.16
N ILE A 75 -13.46 9.24 7.80
CA ILE A 75 -13.38 7.91 7.20
C ILE A 75 -12.90 6.88 8.23
N GLU A 76 -13.67 5.81 8.40
CA GLU A 76 -13.26 4.67 9.22
C GLU A 76 -12.35 3.74 8.41
N PHE A 77 -11.03 3.88 8.60
CA PHE A 77 -10.07 2.90 8.09
C PHE A 77 -10.02 1.66 8.98
N PRO A 78 -9.85 0.45 8.41
CA PRO A 78 -9.74 -0.76 9.21
C PRO A 78 -8.47 -0.75 10.08
N ASP A 79 -8.53 -1.42 11.22
CA ASP A 79 -7.38 -1.58 12.14
C ASP A 79 -6.37 -2.63 11.65
N GLY A 80 -6.73 -3.41 10.63
CA GLY A 80 -5.90 -4.44 10.02
C GLY A 80 -6.09 -4.53 8.51
N TRP A 81 -5.11 -5.12 7.82
CA TRP A 81 -5.20 -5.36 6.38
C TRP A 81 -6.33 -6.34 6.05
N GLN A 82 -7.28 -5.92 5.22
CA GLN A 82 -8.51 -6.69 4.91
C GLN A 82 -8.40 -7.57 3.65
N PHE A 83 -7.29 -7.48 2.93
CA PHE A 83 -7.10 -8.19 1.66
C PHE A 83 -6.04 -9.30 1.77
N SER A 84 -5.77 -9.98 0.67
CA SER A 84 -4.66 -10.94 0.61
C SER A 84 -3.33 -10.26 0.98
N ARG A 85 -2.53 -10.94 1.81
CA ARG A 85 -1.16 -10.55 2.17
C ARG A 85 -0.11 -11.17 1.25
N ASP A 86 -0.55 -11.90 0.23
CA ASP A 86 0.35 -12.42 -0.79
C ASP A 86 1.05 -11.27 -1.52
N ILE A 87 2.37 -11.40 -1.70
CA ILE A 87 3.19 -10.33 -2.28
C ILE A 87 2.77 -10.00 -3.72
N ASP A 88 2.33 -10.99 -4.50
CA ASP A 88 1.86 -10.76 -5.85
C ASP A 88 0.51 -10.04 -5.84
N ALA A 89 -0.38 -10.35 -4.89
CA ALA A 89 -1.62 -9.60 -4.71
C ALA A 89 -1.32 -8.12 -4.37
N ILE A 90 -0.47 -7.84 -3.38
CA ILE A 90 -0.11 -6.47 -3.00
C ILE A 90 0.48 -5.69 -4.17
N LEU A 91 1.30 -6.35 -4.99
CA LEU A 91 1.98 -5.71 -6.10
C LEU A 91 1.14 -5.57 -7.37
N ASN A 92 0.05 -6.34 -7.54
CA ASN A 92 -0.68 -6.38 -8.82
C ASN A 92 -2.19 -6.13 -8.72
N ALA A 93 -2.85 -6.48 -7.60
CA ALA A 93 -4.30 -6.41 -7.52
C ALA A 93 -4.83 -4.96 -7.58
N ALA A 94 -5.98 -4.76 -8.21
CA ALA A 94 -6.73 -3.52 -8.10
C ALA A 94 -7.70 -3.65 -6.92
N PHE A 95 -7.28 -3.29 -5.71
CA PHE A 95 -8.09 -3.45 -4.48
C PHE A 95 -9.35 -2.57 -4.43
N TRP A 96 -9.51 -1.67 -5.41
CA TRP A 96 -10.59 -0.70 -5.53
C TRP A 96 -11.56 -1.02 -6.68
N GLU A 97 -11.39 -2.16 -7.33
CA GLU A 97 -12.28 -2.67 -8.38
C GLU A 97 -12.93 -3.95 -7.84
N ASP A 98 -14.25 -4.07 -8.00
CA ASP A 98 -15.05 -5.24 -7.59
C ASP A 98 -14.76 -6.47 -8.48
#